data_AF-A0A7S1KVH4-F1
#
_entry.id   AF-A0A7S1KVH4-F1
#
_cell.length_a   1.000
_cell.length_b   1.000
_cell.length_c   1.000
_cell.angle_alpha   90.00
_cell.angle_beta   90.00
_cell.angle_gamma   90.00
#
_symmetry.space_group_name_H-M   'P 1'
#
loop_
_entity.id
_entity.type
_entity.pdbx_description
1 polymer ?
#
loop_
_entity_poly.entity_id
_entity_poly.type
_entity_poly.pdbx_seq_one_letter_code
_entity_poly.pdbx_strand_id
1 'polypeptide(L)'
;TESCVWNSHGTGTSLGDPIEVGAVRKVQIKQKRTEPLMIASSKSNFGHLEGSAAQLAMNKCILQVVRLVCCPTQHLKQLNPHLEHAAFDAIMVTEHLPYKHKQGHCQVSSFGVGGTNGHAIFWGKAEEHVVDVRKAFLRKMMKAPPTILRGGHAPEDWEYRGIPHDAAPGERYRVILSRDPLTNEEEIRYEKEEAEWDVPEFYCLTGNHNDWGEDRMLEGDVSDLFYQEVTVPEDGKLEFRILADGDTEKAIGPEVTTSRRTSPIVGPKADIRTSWTVAAEAGSSVMIEFMAPSPPSLRGMRSISWVSRKDE
;
A
#
# COMPACT_ATOMS: atom_id res chain seq x y z
N THR A 1 -17.49 4.45 -23.77
CA THR A 1 -16.16 5.10 -23.86
C THR A 1 -15.07 4.07 -23.62
N GLU A 2 -15.24 2.87 -24.19
CA GLU A 2 -14.43 1.70 -23.86
C GLU A 2 -14.30 0.87 -25.12
N SER A 3 -13.09 0.39 -25.42
CA SER A 3 -12.87 -0.49 -26.56
C SER A 3 -13.20 -1.93 -26.18
N CYS A 4 -13.70 -2.73 -27.12
CA CYS A 4 -14.16 -4.08 -26.85
C CYS A 4 -13.53 -5.11 -27.79
N VAL A 5 -12.95 -6.15 -27.22
CA VAL A 5 -12.36 -7.29 -27.95
C VAL A 5 -13.03 -8.59 -27.52
N TRP A 6 -13.35 -9.43 -28.50
CA TRP A 6 -13.82 -10.79 -28.32
C TRP A 6 -12.76 -11.78 -28.81
N ASN A 7 -12.12 -12.49 -27.89
CA ASN A 7 -11.22 -13.59 -28.19
C ASN A 7 -12.04 -14.88 -28.28
N SER A 8 -12.38 -15.25 -29.51
CA SER A 8 -13.22 -16.41 -29.82
C SER A 8 -12.56 -17.72 -29.43
N HIS A 9 -13.38 -18.76 -29.25
CA HIS A 9 -12.91 -20.12 -29.23
C HIS A 9 -12.23 -20.46 -30.57
N GLY A 10 -12.86 -20.12 -31.69
CA GLY A 10 -12.25 -19.93 -33.02
C GLY A 10 -11.22 -21.00 -33.37
N THR A 11 -11.67 -22.25 -33.48
CA THR A 11 -10.84 -23.41 -33.79
C THR A 11 -10.57 -23.59 -35.28
N GLY A 12 -11.18 -22.77 -36.14
CA GLY A 12 -11.00 -22.88 -37.59
C GLY A 12 -11.83 -24.00 -38.20
N THR A 13 -12.88 -24.45 -37.51
CA THR A 13 -13.72 -25.55 -37.99
C THR A 13 -14.80 -25.02 -38.93
N SER A 14 -15.06 -25.75 -40.02
CA SER A 14 -16.03 -25.33 -41.06
C SER A 14 -17.43 -25.06 -40.51
N LEU A 15 -17.86 -25.85 -39.53
CA LEU A 15 -19.16 -25.74 -38.87
C LEU A 15 -19.12 -24.89 -37.59
N GLY A 16 -18.07 -25.01 -36.77
CA GLY A 16 -18.02 -24.36 -35.46
C GLY A 16 -17.87 -22.85 -35.55
N ASP A 17 -17.04 -22.34 -36.47
CA ASP A 17 -16.81 -20.90 -36.62
C ASP A 17 -18.10 -20.14 -36.99
N PRO A 18 -18.93 -20.59 -37.97
CA PRO A 18 -20.26 -20.01 -38.22
C PRO A 18 -21.20 -20.03 -37.00
N ILE A 19 -21.22 -21.13 -36.25
CA ILE A 19 -22.06 -21.24 -35.05
C ILE A 19 -21.62 -20.24 -33.98
N GLU A 20 -20.32 -20.14 -33.72
CA GLU A 20 -19.78 -19.21 -32.73
C GLU A 20 -20.08 -17.76 -33.12
N VAL A 21 -19.75 -17.35 -34.34
CA VAL A 21 -19.98 -15.97 -34.79
C VAL A 21 -21.47 -15.63 -34.84
N GLY A 22 -22.32 -16.59 -35.22
CA GLY A 22 -23.78 -16.43 -35.13
C GLY A 22 -24.28 -16.24 -33.70
N ALA A 23 -23.69 -16.94 -32.71
CA ALA A 23 -24.02 -16.76 -31.30
C ALA A 23 -23.56 -15.39 -30.79
N VAL A 24 -22.34 -14.97 -31.13
CA VAL A 24 -21.82 -13.62 -30.82
C VAL A 24 -22.74 -12.56 -31.41
N ARG A 25 -23.09 -12.66 -32.69
CA ARG A 25 -24.03 -11.75 -33.36
C ARG A 25 -25.33 -11.61 -32.58
N LYS A 26 -25.99 -12.72 -32.23
CA LYS A 26 -27.28 -12.71 -31.52
C LYS A 26 -27.25 -11.91 -30.23
N VAL A 27 -26.15 -11.98 -29.47
CA VAL A 27 -26.02 -11.24 -28.20
C VAL A 27 -25.51 -9.81 -28.40
N GLN A 28 -24.66 -9.59 -29.42
CA GLN A 28 -23.98 -8.32 -29.64
C GLN A 28 -24.74 -7.34 -30.54
N ILE A 29 -25.75 -7.79 -31.31
CA ILE A 29 -26.52 -6.96 -32.27
C ILE A 29 -27.38 -5.88 -31.58
N LYS A 30 -27.79 -6.12 -30.33
CA LYS A 30 -28.59 -5.15 -29.56
C LYS A 30 -27.74 -4.07 -28.87
N GLN A 31 -26.43 -4.24 -28.87
CA GLN A 31 -25.51 -3.33 -28.18
C GLN A 31 -25.16 -2.16 -29.08
N LYS A 32 -25.38 -0.94 -28.61
CA LYS A 32 -24.92 0.27 -29.29
C LYS A 32 -23.43 0.44 -29.01
N ARG A 33 -22.59 0.48 -30.05
CA ARG A 33 -21.15 0.72 -29.92
C ARG A 33 -20.73 1.97 -30.66
N THR A 34 -19.67 2.60 -30.17
CA THR A 34 -18.99 3.72 -30.83
C THR A 34 -17.84 3.28 -31.73
N GLU A 35 -17.51 1.99 -31.69
CA GLU A 35 -16.52 1.31 -32.55
C GLU A 35 -16.96 -0.16 -32.75
N PRO A 36 -16.65 -0.79 -33.91
CA PRO A 36 -16.98 -2.20 -34.14
C PRO A 36 -16.36 -3.11 -33.08
N LEU A 37 -17.05 -4.20 -32.74
CA LEU A 37 -16.49 -5.26 -31.90
C LEU A 37 -15.31 -5.92 -32.64
N MET A 38 -14.12 -5.86 -32.05
CA MET A 38 -12.95 -6.54 -32.59
C MET A 38 -12.99 -8.03 -32.23
N ILE A 39 -13.05 -8.92 -33.21
CA ILE A 39 -13.05 -10.36 -33.03
C ILE A 39 -11.71 -10.94 -33.45
N ALA A 40 -11.10 -11.74 -32.57
CA ALA A 40 -9.83 -12.41 -32.86
C ALA A 40 -9.77 -13.82 -32.24
N SER A 41 -8.81 -14.63 -32.66
CA SER A 41 -8.50 -15.91 -32.00
C SER A 41 -7.00 -16.06 -31.76
N SER A 42 -6.64 -16.39 -30.52
CA SER A 42 -5.25 -16.74 -30.15
C SER A 42 -4.76 -18.03 -30.81
N LYS A 43 -5.67 -18.93 -31.21
CA LYS A 43 -5.33 -20.23 -31.81
C LYS A 43 -4.68 -20.09 -33.18
N SER A 44 -4.97 -19.01 -33.90
CA SER A 44 -4.30 -18.71 -35.17
C SER A 44 -2.79 -18.46 -35.00
N ASN A 45 -2.34 -18.07 -33.81
CA ASN A 45 -0.92 -17.78 -33.52
C ASN A 45 -0.19 -18.99 -32.88
N PHE A 46 -0.88 -19.73 -32.02
CA PHE A 46 -0.24 -20.72 -31.13
C PHE A 46 -0.85 -22.14 -31.24
N GLY A 47 -1.79 -22.34 -32.15
CA GLY A 47 -2.56 -23.57 -32.24
C GLY A 47 -3.57 -23.74 -31.09
N HIS A 48 -4.22 -24.90 -31.06
CA HIS A 48 -5.19 -25.22 -30.02
C HIS A 48 -4.51 -25.92 -28.84
N LEU A 49 -4.22 -25.17 -27.77
CA LEU A 49 -3.56 -25.72 -26.56
C LEU A 49 -4.48 -26.50 -25.61
N GLU A 50 -5.58 -27.07 -26.12
CA GLU A 50 -6.58 -27.82 -25.34
C GLU A 50 -6.90 -27.18 -23.97
N GLY A 51 -6.56 -27.85 -22.85
CA GLY A 51 -6.81 -27.38 -21.49
C GLY A 51 -6.20 -26.02 -21.15
N SER A 52 -5.17 -25.58 -21.88
CA SER A 52 -4.52 -24.27 -21.70
C SER A 52 -5.01 -23.20 -22.69
N ALA A 53 -5.93 -23.52 -23.60
CA ALA A 53 -6.37 -22.60 -24.65
C ALA A 53 -7.03 -21.33 -24.08
N ALA A 54 -7.85 -21.47 -23.03
CA ALA A 54 -8.49 -20.33 -22.37
C ALA A 54 -7.48 -19.44 -21.65
N GLN A 55 -6.51 -20.02 -20.94
CA GLN A 55 -5.48 -19.29 -20.22
C GLN A 55 -4.61 -18.45 -21.17
N LEU A 56 -4.21 -19.02 -22.32
CA LEU A 56 -3.49 -18.27 -23.33
C LEU A 56 -4.33 -17.10 -23.89
N ALA A 57 -5.61 -17.33 -24.16
CA ALA A 57 -6.51 -16.29 -24.65
C ALA A 57 -6.69 -15.16 -23.61
N MET A 58 -6.77 -15.49 -22.32
CA MET A 58 -6.80 -14.53 -21.22
C MET A 58 -5.52 -13.68 -21.19
N ASN A 59 -4.34 -14.31 -21.28
CA ASN A 59 -3.07 -13.59 -21.33
C ASN A 59 -2.99 -12.64 -22.54
N LYS A 60 -3.42 -13.09 -23.73
CA LYS A 60 -3.55 -12.22 -24.92
C LYS A 60 -4.46 -11.03 -24.62
N CYS A 61 -5.63 -11.26 -24.03
CA CYS A 61 -6.58 -10.22 -23.65
C CYS A 61 -6.00 -9.18 -22.68
N ILE A 62 -5.28 -9.63 -21.64
CA ILE A 62 -4.61 -8.73 -20.68
C ILE A 62 -3.58 -7.86 -21.39
N LEU A 63 -2.71 -8.47 -22.22
CA LEU A 63 -1.68 -7.74 -22.96
C LEU A 63 -2.27 -6.72 -23.95
N GLN A 64 -3.39 -7.05 -24.61
CA GLN A 64 -4.08 -6.13 -25.51
C GLN A 64 -4.62 -4.88 -24.79
N VAL A 65 -5.12 -5.03 -23.55
CA VAL A 65 -5.52 -3.88 -22.72
C VAL A 65 -4.31 -3.06 -22.29
N VAL A 66 -3.25 -3.71 -21.80
CA VAL A 66 -2.02 -3.03 -21.36
C VAL A 66 -1.37 -2.25 -22.50
N ARG A 67 -1.40 -2.81 -23.72
CA ARG A 67 -0.79 -2.21 -24.92
C ARG A 67 -1.76 -1.36 -25.74
N LEU A 68 -3.03 -1.29 -25.35
CA LEU A 68 -4.09 -0.57 -26.06
C LEU A 68 -4.16 -0.93 -27.56
N VAL A 69 -4.08 -2.22 -27.88
CA VAL A 69 -4.09 -2.71 -29.26
C VAL A 69 -4.66 -4.11 -29.33
N CYS A 70 -5.51 -4.40 -30.32
CA CYS A 70 -5.95 -5.75 -30.66
C CYS A 70 -4.97 -6.39 -31.64
N CYS A 71 -4.52 -7.61 -31.35
CA CYS A 71 -3.55 -8.31 -32.17
C CYS A 71 -4.25 -9.18 -33.24
N PRO A 72 -3.69 -9.23 -34.47
CA PRO A 72 -4.31 -9.88 -35.61
C PRO A 72 -4.47 -11.40 -35.47
N THR A 73 -5.57 -11.91 -36.02
CA THR A 73 -5.80 -13.31 -36.33
C THR A 73 -5.02 -13.68 -37.59
N GLN A 74 -4.16 -14.67 -37.48
CA GLN A 74 -3.32 -15.12 -38.59
C GLN A 74 -4.09 -16.03 -39.54
N HIS A 75 -3.55 -16.19 -40.76
CA HIS A 75 -4.05 -17.10 -41.80
C HIS A 75 -5.44 -16.79 -42.37
N LEU A 76 -6.11 -15.74 -41.90
CA LEU A 76 -7.40 -15.29 -42.41
C LEU A 76 -7.24 -14.54 -43.74
N LYS A 77 -7.19 -15.28 -44.84
CA LYS A 77 -7.11 -14.74 -46.21
C LYS A 77 -8.49 -14.53 -46.85
N GLN A 78 -9.42 -15.42 -46.55
CA GLN A 78 -10.80 -15.40 -47.03
C GLN A 78 -11.70 -15.83 -45.88
N LEU A 79 -12.78 -15.09 -45.67
CA LEU A 79 -13.78 -15.45 -44.66
C LEU A 79 -14.55 -16.69 -45.11
N ASN A 80 -14.91 -17.54 -44.15
CA ASN A 80 -15.86 -18.62 -44.39
C ASN A 80 -17.19 -18.02 -44.90
N PRO A 81 -17.72 -18.46 -46.05
CA PRO A 81 -18.91 -17.86 -46.67
C PRO A 81 -20.18 -18.02 -45.82
N HIS A 82 -20.18 -18.91 -44.84
CA HIS A 82 -21.29 -19.10 -43.90
C HIS A 82 -21.26 -18.14 -42.71
N LEU A 83 -20.25 -17.25 -42.61
CA LEU A 83 -20.16 -16.26 -41.53
C LEU A 83 -21.03 -15.04 -41.79
N GLU A 84 -22.10 -14.87 -40.99
CA GLU A 84 -22.96 -13.68 -40.97
C GLU A 84 -22.32 -12.47 -40.23
N HIS A 85 -21.03 -12.21 -40.47
CA HIS A 85 -20.27 -11.17 -39.76
C HIS A 85 -20.74 -9.74 -40.08
N ALA A 86 -21.14 -9.47 -41.33
CA ALA A 86 -21.60 -8.14 -41.77
C ALA A 86 -22.98 -7.74 -41.20
N ALA A 87 -23.64 -8.62 -40.46
CA ALA A 87 -24.98 -8.40 -39.94
C ALA A 87 -25.00 -7.78 -38.53
N PHE A 88 -23.84 -7.35 -38.00
CA PHE A 88 -23.68 -6.55 -36.79
C PHE A 88 -22.34 -5.79 -36.81
N ASP A 89 -22.21 -4.75 -35.98
CA ASP A 89 -20.98 -3.93 -35.90
C ASP A 89 -19.82 -4.71 -35.28
N ALA A 90 -19.15 -5.53 -36.10
CA ALA A 90 -17.97 -6.32 -35.73
C ALA A 90 -16.99 -6.47 -36.90
N ILE A 91 -15.71 -6.65 -36.55
CA ILE A 91 -14.61 -6.81 -37.49
C ILE A 91 -13.73 -7.99 -37.07
N MET A 92 -13.40 -8.86 -38.03
CA MET A 92 -12.37 -9.89 -37.84
C MET A 92 -11.00 -9.24 -37.99
N VAL A 93 -10.22 -9.22 -36.92
CA VAL A 93 -8.97 -8.46 -36.87
C VAL A 93 -7.87 -9.20 -37.65
N THR A 94 -7.40 -8.62 -38.75
CA THR A 94 -6.30 -9.15 -39.60
C THR A 94 -5.02 -8.32 -39.54
N GLU A 95 -5.08 -7.13 -38.93
CA GLU A 95 -3.95 -6.24 -38.66
C GLU A 95 -3.95 -5.74 -37.21
N HIS A 96 -2.92 -5.02 -36.78
CA HIS A 96 -2.93 -4.42 -35.44
C HIS A 96 -3.92 -3.26 -35.41
N LEU A 97 -4.95 -3.35 -34.57
CA LEU A 97 -5.96 -2.29 -34.42
C LEU A 97 -5.82 -1.63 -33.05
N PRO A 98 -5.35 -0.37 -32.97
CA PRO A 98 -5.27 0.36 -31.72
C PRO A 98 -6.64 0.52 -31.08
N TYR A 99 -6.68 0.45 -29.75
CA TYR A 99 -7.90 0.78 -29.01
C TYR A 99 -8.14 2.29 -29.10
N LYS A 100 -9.39 2.66 -29.36
CA LYS A 100 -9.80 4.07 -29.34
C LYS A 100 -9.71 4.66 -27.92
N HIS A 101 -9.92 3.84 -26.90
CA HIS A 101 -9.98 4.26 -25.50
C HIS A 101 -8.85 3.64 -24.68
N LYS A 102 -8.39 4.34 -23.63
CA LYS A 102 -7.37 3.84 -22.68
C LYS A 102 -7.89 2.73 -21.74
N GLN A 103 -9.14 2.33 -21.89
CA GLN A 103 -9.80 1.29 -21.12
C GLN A 103 -10.70 0.48 -22.04
N GLY A 104 -10.94 -0.77 -21.67
CA GLY A 104 -11.72 -1.66 -22.50
C GLY A 104 -12.11 -2.96 -21.84
N HIS A 105 -13.06 -3.61 -22.50
CA HIS A 105 -13.50 -4.95 -22.18
C HIS A 105 -12.84 -5.97 -23.11
N CYS A 106 -12.30 -7.04 -22.53
CA CYS A 106 -11.83 -8.19 -23.26
C CYS A 106 -12.65 -9.40 -22.87
N GLN A 107 -13.03 -10.23 -23.84
CA GLN A 107 -13.84 -11.42 -23.62
C GLN A 107 -13.08 -12.64 -24.11
N VAL A 108 -13.24 -13.77 -23.41
CA VAL A 108 -12.63 -15.05 -23.80
C VAL A 108 -13.71 -16.10 -23.81
N SER A 109 -13.91 -16.73 -24.96
CA SER A 109 -14.78 -17.90 -25.12
C SER A 109 -13.95 -19.18 -25.26
N SER A 110 -14.36 -20.24 -24.58
CA SER A 110 -13.76 -21.57 -24.70
C SER A 110 -14.82 -22.66 -24.60
N PHE A 111 -14.92 -23.50 -25.63
CA PHE A 111 -15.96 -24.51 -25.76
C PHE A 111 -15.31 -25.89 -25.84
N GLY A 112 -15.59 -26.75 -24.86
CA GLY A 112 -15.05 -28.10 -24.82
C GLY A 112 -15.82 -29.02 -25.78
N VAL A 113 -15.13 -29.99 -26.38
CA VAL A 113 -15.75 -30.98 -27.27
C VAL A 113 -16.87 -31.78 -26.58
N GLY A 114 -16.80 -31.96 -25.26
CA GLY A 114 -17.85 -32.59 -24.45
C GLY A 114 -19.10 -31.72 -24.21
N GLY A 115 -19.16 -30.50 -24.76
CA GLY A 115 -20.30 -29.60 -24.67
C GLY A 115 -20.26 -28.61 -23.51
N THR A 116 -19.27 -28.69 -22.61
CA THR A 116 -19.08 -27.70 -21.54
C THR A 116 -18.50 -26.40 -22.10
N ASN A 117 -19.20 -25.29 -21.85
CA ASN A 117 -18.84 -23.97 -22.37
C ASN A 117 -18.41 -23.04 -21.24
N GLY A 118 -17.33 -22.29 -21.47
CA GLY A 118 -16.85 -21.23 -20.60
C GLY A 118 -16.76 -19.90 -21.35
N HIS A 119 -17.18 -18.81 -20.68
CA HIS A 119 -17.03 -17.46 -21.19
C HIS A 119 -16.65 -16.53 -20.03
N ALA A 120 -15.62 -15.72 -20.22
CA ALA A 120 -15.13 -14.77 -19.23
C ALA A 120 -15.04 -13.37 -19.83
N ILE A 121 -15.43 -12.38 -19.04
CA ILE A 121 -15.35 -10.96 -19.40
C ILE A 121 -14.39 -10.29 -18.42
N PHE A 122 -13.42 -9.60 -18.98
CA PHE A 122 -12.44 -8.79 -18.26
C PHE A 122 -12.69 -7.33 -18.57
N TRP A 123 -12.45 -6.48 -17.59
CA TRP A 123 -12.34 -5.04 -17.78
C TRP A 123 -10.96 -4.62 -17.31
N GLY A 124 -10.36 -3.68 -18.01
CA GLY A 124 -9.12 -3.07 -17.57
C GLY A 124 -8.87 -1.72 -18.21
N LYS A 125 -7.95 -1.00 -17.60
CA LYS A 125 -7.48 0.31 -18.03
C LYS A 125 -5.96 0.27 -18.09
N ALA A 126 -5.39 0.82 -19.15
CA ALA A 126 -3.94 1.02 -19.21
C ALA A 126 -3.56 2.14 -18.23
N GLU A 127 -2.83 1.78 -17.18
CA GLU A 127 -2.18 2.72 -16.28
C GLU A 127 -0.68 2.77 -16.58
N GLU A 128 -0.15 3.99 -16.73
CA GLU A 128 1.29 4.19 -16.79
C GLU A 128 1.87 4.05 -15.37
N HIS A 129 2.24 2.83 -14.99
CA HIS A 129 3.03 2.62 -13.80
C HIS A 129 4.50 2.93 -14.10
N VAL A 130 4.89 4.19 -13.90
CA VAL A 130 6.30 4.56 -13.84
C VAL A 130 6.84 4.12 -12.48
N VAL A 131 7.45 2.94 -12.44
CA VAL A 131 8.19 2.51 -11.25
C VAL A 131 9.54 3.22 -11.25
N ASP A 132 9.76 4.11 -10.27
CA ASP A 132 11.09 4.66 -10.02
C ASP A 132 11.99 3.54 -9.47
N VAL A 133 12.80 2.98 -10.38
CA VAL A 133 13.73 1.89 -10.09
C VAL A 133 14.74 2.30 -9.03
N ARG A 134 15.19 3.57 -9.02
CA ARG A 134 16.14 4.07 -8.03
C ARG A 134 15.50 4.11 -6.64
N LYS A 135 14.27 4.60 -6.54
CA LYS A 135 13.50 4.58 -5.29
C LYS A 135 13.23 3.17 -4.80
N ALA A 136 12.90 2.24 -5.70
CA ALA A 136 12.72 0.82 -5.36
C ALA A 136 14.02 0.16 -4.88
N PHE A 137 15.14 0.45 -5.53
CA PHE A 137 16.47 0.00 -5.14
C PHE A 137 16.87 0.51 -3.76
N LEU A 138 16.77 1.83 -3.52
CA LEU A 138 17.08 2.44 -2.22
C LEU A 138 16.21 1.84 -1.11
N ARG A 139 14.91 1.62 -1.36
CA ARG A 139 14.02 0.95 -0.41
C ARG A 139 14.46 -0.47 -0.09
N LYS A 140 14.94 -1.22 -1.09
CA LYS A 140 15.47 -2.58 -0.87
C LYS A 140 16.79 -2.55 -0.10
N MET A 141 17.69 -1.62 -0.42
CA MET A 141 18.96 -1.45 0.29
C MET A 141 18.76 -1.07 1.76
N MET A 142 17.84 -0.15 2.06
CA MET A 142 17.51 0.21 3.46
C MET A 142 16.92 -0.95 4.26
N LYS A 143 16.32 -1.94 3.60
CA LYS A 143 15.77 -3.15 4.23
C LYS A 143 16.69 -4.36 4.17
N ALA A 144 17.83 -4.24 3.49
CA ALA A 144 18.78 -5.33 3.39
C ALA A 144 19.40 -5.55 4.77
N PRO A 145 19.46 -6.80 5.25
CA PRO A 145 20.19 -7.09 6.48
C PRO A 145 21.66 -6.68 6.31
N PRO A 146 22.34 -6.22 7.37
CA PRO A 146 23.76 -5.92 7.30
C PRO A 146 24.50 -7.18 6.84
N THR A 147 25.43 -7.03 5.89
CA THR A 147 26.27 -8.16 5.50
C THR A 147 27.31 -8.35 6.60
N ILE A 148 27.30 -9.52 7.23
CA ILE A 148 28.22 -9.88 8.31
C ILE A 148 29.32 -10.77 7.72
N LEU A 149 30.54 -10.27 7.68
CA LEU A 149 31.74 -11.05 7.37
C LEU A 149 32.36 -11.48 8.69
N ARG A 150 32.32 -12.78 8.98
CA ARG A 150 32.85 -13.32 10.25
C ARG A 150 34.38 -13.43 10.17
N GLY A 151 35.09 -12.53 10.84
CA GLY A 151 36.56 -12.52 10.92
C GLY A 151 37.15 -13.28 12.11
N GLY A 152 36.36 -14.11 12.79
CA GLY A 152 36.79 -14.82 13.99
C GLY A 152 35.64 -15.50 14.74
N HIS A 153 35.95 -16.05 15.92
CA HIS A 153 34.94 -16.66 16.80
C HIS A 153 34.23 -15.63 17.69
N ALA A 154 34.89 -14.51 17.99
CA ALA A 154 34.28 -13.42 18.75
C ALA A 154 33.50 -12.48 17.80
N PRO A 155 32.29 -12.01 18.19
CA PRO A 155 31.52 -11.05 17.40
C PRO A 155 32.24 -9.71 17.16
N GLU A 156 33.22 -9.37 18.02
CA GLU A 156 34.06 -8.17 17.85
C GLU A 156 34.96 -8.26 16.60
N ASP A 157 35.30 -9.46 16.15
CA ASP A 157 36.15 -9.70 14.98
C ASP A 157 35.33 -9.67 13.67
N TRP A 158 34.01 -9.45 13.74
CA TRP A 158 33.14 -9.51 12.58
C TRP A 158 33.08 -8.14 11.90
N GLU A 159 33.27 -8.12 10.58
CA GLU A 159 33.09 -6.93 9.77
C GLU A 159 31.61 -6.81 9.36
N TYR A 160 30.99 -5.68 9.69
CA TYR A 160 29.61 -5.36 9.33
C TYR A 160 29.60 -4.38 8.16
N ARG A 161 29.22 -4.85 6.96
CA ARG A 161 28.97 -3.99 5.80
C ARG A 161 27.48 -3.64 5.79
N GLY A 162 27.08 -2.67 6.61
CA GLY A 162 25.70 -2.25 6.84
C GLY A 162 25.55 -1.24 7.99
N ILE A 163 24.30 -0.98 8.40
CA ILE A 163 24.03 -0.29 9.67
C ILE A 163 24.67 -1.12 10.81
N PRO A 164 25.34 -0.49 11.80
CA PRO A 164 25.93 -1.20 12.93
C PRO A 164 24.93 -2.14 13.62
N HIS A 165 25.41 -3.30 14.07
CA HIS A 165 24.56 -4.34 14.66
C HIS A 165 23.89 -3.92 15.98
N ASP A 166 24.44 -2.89 16.62
CA ASP A 166 24.00 -2.26 17.87
C ASP A 166 23.17 -0.98 17.65
N ALA A 167 22.84 -0.63 16.40
CA ALA A 167 22.04 0.55 16.10
C ALA A 167 20.64 0.49 16.75
N ALA A 168 20.28 1.55 17.47
CA ALA A 168 18.99 1.65 18.16
C ALA A 168 17.86 2.16 17.22
N PRO A 169 16.59 1.77 17.44
CA PRO A 169 15.47 2.27 16.64
C PRO A 169 15.38 3.80 16.67
N GLY A 170 15.40 4.49 15.54
CA GLY A 170 15.31 5.97 15.51
C GLY A 170 16.64 6.69 15.34
N GLU A 171 17.77 5.98 15.46
CA GLU A 171 19.07 6.52 15.06
C GLU A 171 19.12 6.79 13.56
N ARG A 172 19.74 7.91 13.17
CA ARG A 172 19.92 8.30 11.78
C ARG A 172 21.36 8.03 11.36
N TYR A 173 21.52 7.48 10.16
CA TYR A 173 22.82 7.20 9.56
C TYR A 173 22.88 7.84 8.18
N ARG A 174 23.99 8.51 7.89
CA ARG A 174 24.32 8.98 6.55
C ARG A 174 24.96 7.83 5.78
N VAL A 175 24.36 7.47 4.64
CA VAL A 175 24.92 6.48 3.73
C VAL A 175 25.83 7.18 2.72
N ILE A 176 27.12 6.87 2.77
CA ILE A 176 28.12 7.41 1.87
C ILE A 176 28.49 6.33 0.86
N LEU A 177 28.27 6.63 -0.41
CA LEU A 177 28.72 5.82 -1.53
C LEU A 177 30.01 6.45 -2.05
N SER A 178 31.13 5.78 -1.84
CA SER A 178 32.44 6.24 -2.29
C SER A 178 33.08 5.21 -3.21
N ARG A 179 33.99 5.65 -4.07
CA ARG A 179 34.75 4.76 -4.94
C ARG A 179 36.21 4.87 -4.55
N ASP A 180 36.82 3.75 -4.17
CA ASP A 180 38.23 3.74 -3.83
C ASP A 180 39.05 4.08 -5.10
N PRO A 181 39.84 5.16 -5.09
CA PRO A 181 40.60 5.59 -6.26
C PRO A 181 41.73 4.63 -6.67
N LEU A 182 42.17 3.72 -5.78
CA LEU A 182 43.24 2.76 -6.05
C LEU A 182 42.72 1.41 -6.54
N THR A 183 41.65 0.89 -5.95
CA THR A 183 41.09 -0.43 -6.27
C THR A 183 39.90 -0.34 -7.23
N ASN A 184 39.34 0.86 -7.42
CA ASN A 184 38.15 1.13 -8.23
C ASN A 184 36.87 0.45 -7.71
N GLU A 185 36.91 -0.12 -6.51
CA GLU A 185 35.79 -0.75 -5.82
C GLU A 185 34.83 0.31 -5.27
N GLU A 186 33.54 0.01 -5.31
CA GLU A 186 32.50 0.83 -4.68
C GLU A 186 32.36 0.43 -3.22
N GLU A 187 32.54 1.38 -2.31
CA GLU A 187 32.44 1.19 -0.86
C GLU A 187 31.23 1.96 -0.32
N ILE A 188 30.43 1.27 0.49
CA ILE A 188 29.28 1.83 1.19
C ILE A 188 29.66 1.98 2.66
N ARG A 189 29.68 3.23 3.16
CA ARG A 189 29.92 3.54 4.58
C ARG A 189 28.66 4.11 5.22
N TYR A 190 28.48 3.81 6.50
CA TYR A 190 27.37 4.31 7.31
C TYR A 190 27.96 5.13 8.45
N GLU A 191 27.77 6.45 8.40
CA GLU A 191 28.19 7.35 9.47
C GLU A 191 26.98 7.69 10.34
N LYS A 192 27.09 7.49 11.66
CA LYS A 192 26.03 7.88 12.59
C LYS A 192 25.88 9.38 12.55
N GLU A 193 24.68 9.85 12.23
CA GLU A 193 24.35 11.25 12.36
C GLU A 193 24.00 11.48 13.84
N GLU A 194 24.78 12.31 14.53
CA GLU A 194 24.45 12.75 15.88
C GLU A 194 23.14 13.52 15.80
N ALA A 195 22.04 12.84 16.11
CA ALA A 195 20.78 13.50 16.35
C ALA A 195 20.91 14.20 17.70
N GLU A 196 20.91 15.53 17.70
CA GLU A 196 20.53 16.30 18.88
C GLU A 196 19.08 15.95 19.19
N TRP A 197 18.89 15.08 20.17
CA TRP A 197 17.56 14.77 20.68
C TRP A 197 17.16 15.92 21.60
N ASP A 198 16.16 16.68 21.18
CA ASP A 198 15.45 17.62 22.06
C ASP A 198 14.61 16.80 23.05
N VAL A 199 15.28 16.25 24.07
CA VAL A 199 14.66 15.45 25.13
C VAL A 199 14.05 16.44 26.12
N PRO A 200 12.72 16.40 26.35
CA PRO A 200 12.09 17.29 27.30
C PRO A 200 12.61 17.03 28.72
N GLU A 201 12.91 18.09 29.47
CA GLU A 201 13.36 17.99 30.86
C GLU A 201 12.21 17.64 31.81
N PHE A 202 10.98 18.02 31.44
CA PHE A 202 9.77 17.72 32.21
C PHE A 202 8.54 17.73 31.30
N TYR A 203 7.43 17.22 31.86
CA TYR A 203 6.12 17.24 31.21
C TYR A 203 5.12 18.00 32.07
N CYS A 204 4.22 18.73 31.42
CA CYS A 204 3.07 19.36 32.06
C CYS A 204 1.78 18.74 31.56
N LEU A 205 0.81 18.57 32.44
CA LEU A 205 -0.56 18.26 32.08
C LEU A 205 -1.31 19.57 31.80
N THR A 206 -2.11 19.56 30.73
CA THR A 206 -2.95 20.70 30.34
C THR A 206 -4.34 20.19 29.98
N GLY A 207 -5.39 20.88 30.41
CA GLY A 207 -6.76 20.43 30.15
C GLY A 207 -7.84 21.33 30.73
N ASN A 208 -9.09 20.87 30.67
CA ASN A 208 -10.20 21.67 31.21
C ASN A 208 -10.20 21.81 32.74
N HIS A 209 -9.41 21.01 33.47
CA HIS A 209 -9.23 21.14 34.92
C HIS A 209 -8.40 22.36 35.33
N ASN A 210 -7.58 22.91 34.43
CA ASN A 210 -6.70 24.04 34.67
C ASN A 210 -6.83 25.13 33.60
N ASP A 211 -8.01 25.22 32.96
CA ASP A 211 -8.29 26.16 31.87
C ASP A 211 -7.27 26.11 30.71
N TRP A 212 -6.76 24.91 30.42
CA TRP A 212 -5.68 24.66 29.45
C TRP A 212 -4.35 25.35 29.81
N GLY A 213 -4.11 25.56 31.09
CA GLY A 213 -2.83 25.99 31.65
C GLY A 213 -1.79 24.87 31.72
N GLU A 214 -0.69 25.15 32.40
CA GLU A 214 0.45 24.24 32.55
C GLU A 214 0.55 23.79 34.00
N ASP A 215 0.23 22.52 34.27
CA ASP A 215 0.49 21.93 35.58
C ASP A 215 1.58 20.87 35.46
N ARG A 216 2.68 21.06 36.20
CA ARG A 216 3.85 20.18 36.10
C ARG A 216 3.55 18.78 36.66
N MET A 217 3.86 17.74 35.87
CA MET A 217 3.80 16.36 36.31
C MET A 217 5.00 16.01 37.20
N LEU A 218 4.79 15.11 38.17
CA LEU A 218 5.84 14.59 39.05
C LEU A 218 6.53 13.38 38.40
N GLU A 219 7.80 13.19 38.68
CA GLU A 219 8.54 11.99 38.30
C GLU A 219 8.19 10.82 39.24
N GLY A 220 7.92 9.65 38.66
CA GLY A 220 7.63 8.42 39.39
C GLY A 220 8.87 7.64 39.80
N ASP A 221 8.65 6.57 40.58
CA ASP A 221 9.72 5.66 41.03
C ASP A 221 10.32 4.83 39.89
N VAL A 222 9.66 4.80 38.73
CA VAL A 222 10.12 4.14 37.51
C VAL A 222 10.71 5.21 36.59
N SER A 223 11.92 4.98 36.08
CA SER A 223 12.53 5.84 35.08
C SER A 223 11.57 6.10 33.93
N ASP A 224 11.52 7.34 33.44
CA ASP A 224 10.66 7.80 32.35
C ASP A 224 9.13 7.82 32.65
N LEU A 225 8.72 7.53 33.90
CA LEU A 225 7.33 7.66 34.32
C LEU A 225 7.06 9.04 34.92
N PHE A 226 6.05 9.72 34.40
CA PHE A 226 5.55 10.98 34.93
C PHE A 226 4.10 10.80 35.35
N TYR A 227 3.69 11.37 36.48
CA TYR A 227 2.32 11.26 36.93
C TYR A 227 1.80 12.54 37.55
N GLN A 228 0.48 12.70 37.54
CA GLN A 228 -0.18 13.80 38.21
C GLN A 228 -1.58 13.42 38.66
N GLU A 229 -1.94 13.88 39.84
CA GLU A 229 -3.27 13.72 40.39
C GLU A 229 -4.13 14.93 40.05
N VAL A 230 -5.30 14.68 39.46
CA VAL A 230 -6.20 15.73 38.96
C VAL A 230 -7.61 15.51 39.47
N THR A 231 -8.22 16.59 39.95
CA THR A 231 -9.63 16.62 40.32
C THR A 231 -10.51 16.74 39.07
N VAL A 232 -11.51 15.86 38.96
CA VAL A 232 -12.45 15.85 37.83
C VAL A 232 -13.37 17.07 37.91
N PRO A 233 -13.54 17.86 36.81
CA PRO A 233 -14.39 19.04 36.80
C PRO A 233 -15.87 18.73 37.10
N GLU A 234 -16.66 19.77 37.40
CA GLU A 234 -18.08 19.65 37.81
C GLU A 234 -18.98 18.96 36.76
N ASP A 235 -18.58 18.97 35.49
CA ASP A 235 -19.27 18.30 34.40
C ASP A 235 -19.03 16.77 34.34
N GLY A 236 -18.19 16.24 35.23
CA GLY A 236 -17.83 14.83 35.32
C GLY A 236 -16.96 14.34 34.15
N LYS A 237 -16.39 15.26 33.36
CA LYS A 237 -15.63 14.93 32.16
C LYS A 237 -14.30 15.69 32.13
N LEU A 238 -13.22 14.98 32.40
CA LEU A 238 -11.87 15.51 32.29
C LEU A 238 -11.37 15.38 30.85
N GLU A 239 -10.94 16.49 30.25
CA GLU A 239 -10.24 16.52 28.97
C GLU A 239 -8.82 17.02 29.16
N PHE A 240 -7.83 16.28 28.66
CA PHE A 240 -6.43 16.65 28.87
C PHE A 240 -5.51 16.29 27.68
N ARG A 241 -4.34 16.91 27.69
CA ARG A 241 -3.16 16.67 26.84
C ARG A 241 -1.90 16.83 27.71
N ILE A 242 -0.75 16.56 27.11
CA ILE A 242 0.55 16.72 27.74
C ILE A 242 1.37 17.74 26.95
N LEU A 243 2.14 18.58 27.62
CA LEU A 243 3.08 19.51 27.02
C LEU A 243 4.50 19.09 27.39
N ALA A 244 5.37 19.00 26.40
CA ALA A 244 6.80 18.82 26.65
C ALA A 244 7.43 20.18 27.02
N ASP A 245 8.22 20.22 28.09
CA ASP A 245 8.85 21.44 28.64
C ASP A 245 7.86 22.57 28.99
N GLY A 246 6.57 22.25 29.14
CA GLY A 246 5.50 23.25 29.28
C GLY A 246 5.19 24.03 28.00
N ASP A 247 5.84 23.71 26.87
CA ASP A 247 5.66 24.47 25.63
C ASP A 247 4.37 24.06 24.88
N THR A 248 3.47 25.01 24.68
CA THR A 248 2.24 24.83 23.89
C THR A 248 2.48 24.39 22.44
N GLU A 249 3.63 24.75 21.87
CA GLU A 249 4.05 24.33 20.53
C GLU A 249 4.60 22.89 20.52
N LYS A 250 4.85 22.30 21.70
CA LYS A 250 5.30 20.92 21.88
C LYS A 250 4.23 20.05 22.55
N ALA A 251 2.97 20.21 22.15
CA ALA A 251 1.86 19.42 22.66
C ALA A 251 1.95 17.93 22.26
N ILE A 252 1.44 17.05 23.12
CA ILE A 252 1.37 15.59 22.97
C ILE A 252 -0.06 15.17 23.28
N GLY A 253 -0.68 14.43 22.36
CA GLY A 253 -2.10 14.07 22.44
C GLY A 253 -2.42 12.79 21.67
N PRO A 254 -3.66 12.31 21.71
CA PRO A 254 -4.11 11.23 20.86
C PRO A 254 -4.31 11.71 19.41
N GLU A 255 -4.23 10.81 18.43
CA GLU A 255 -4.52 11.15 17.03
C GLU A 255 -5.94 11.71 16.83
N VAL A 256 -6.91 11.22 17.62
CA VAL A 256 -8.31 11.67 17.65
C VAL A 256 -8.74 11.77 19.11
N THR A 257 -9.57 12.77 19.45
CA THR A 257 -10.13 12.90 20.80
C THR A 257 -10.83 11.61 21.24
N THR A 258 -10.41 11.03 22.36
CA THR A 258 -10.78 9.65 22.70
C THR A 258 -10.66 9.33 24.19
N SER A 259 -11.44 8.37 24.66
CA SER A 259 -11.31 7.75 25.99
C SER A 259 -10.47 6.48 25.97
N ARG A 260 -9.84 6.14 24.83
CA ARG A 260 -9.02 4.93 24.69
C ARG A 260 -7.56 5.21 25.06
N ARG A 261 -7.05 4.50 26.07
CA ARG A 261 -5.63 4.51 26.48
C ARG A 261 -4.67 3.98 25.41
N THR A 262 -5.17 3.10 24.53
CA THR A 262 -4.37 2.45 23.47
C THR A 262 -4.33 3.22 22.16
N SER A 263 -4.98 4.39 22.07
CA SER A 263 -4.92 5.20 20.86
C SER A 263 -3.50 5.69 20.59
N PRO A 264 -3.06 5.78 19.33
CA PRO A 264 -1.74 6.28 18.98
C PRO A 264 -1.47 7.66 19.60
N ILE A 265 -0.34 7.79 20.29
CA ILE A 265 0.13 9.05 20.87
C ILE A 265 0.92 9.80 19.80
N VAL A 266 0.50 11.03 19.49
CA VAL A 266 1.12 11.91 18.50
C VAL A 266 1.79 13.11 19.19
N GLY A 267 2.79 13.68 18.54
CA GLY A 267 3.60 14.79 19.08
C GLY A 267 4.92 14.33 19.69
N PRO A 268 5.75 15.24 20.24
CA PRO A 268 5.50 16.67 20.39
C PRO A 268 5.38 17.39 19.04
N LYS A 269 4.35 18.22 18.86
CA LYS A 269 4.17 19.10 17.68
C LYS A 269 3.17 20.22 17.97
N ALA A 270 3.26 21.30 17.20
CA ALA A 270 2.31 22.39 17.24
C ALA A 270 0.90 21.94 16.79
N ASP A 271 -0.12 22.71 17.17
CA ASP A 271 -1.50 22.57 16.72
C ASP A 271 -2.23 21.25 17.09
N ILE A 272 -1.79 20.50 18.09
CA ILE A 272 -2.57 19.36 18.60
C ILE A 272 -3.79 19.90 19.36
N ARG A 273 -4.97 19.73 18.77
CA ARG A 273 -6.28 20.10 19.35
C ARG A 273 -7.07 18.91 19.89
N THR A 274 -6.57 17.70 19.74
CA THR A 274 -7.20 16.46 20.19
C THR A 274 -6.84 16.16 21.65
N SER A 275 -7.76 15.56 22.41
CA SER A 275 -7.60 15.35 23.86
C SER A 275 -7.96 13.93 24.29
N TRP A 276 -7.34 13.45 25.35
CA TRP A 276 -7.87 12.30 26.07
C TRP A 276 -9.06 12.73 26.90
N THR A 277 -10.09 11.90 26.98
CA THR A 277 -11.30 12.17 27.76
C THR A 277 -11.51 11.10 28.81
N VAL A 278 -11.66 11.50 30.07
CA VAL A 278 -11.95 10.61 31.21
C VAL A 278 -13.30 10.99 31.79
N ALA A 279 -14.22 10.03 31.89
CA ALA A 279 -15.49 10.20 32.59
C ALA A 279 -15.37 9.61 33.99
N ALA A 280 -15.61 10.43 35.01
CA ALA A 280 -15.53 10.06 36.42
C ALA A 280 -16.48 10.96 37.24
N GLU A 281 -16.68 10.64 38.52
CA GLU A 281 -17.55 11.44 39.38
C GLU A 281 -16.97 12.85 39.58
N ALA A 282 -17.81 13.88 39.47
CA ALA A 282 -17.39 15.27 39.66
C ALA A 282 -16.75 15.45 41.05
N GLY A 283 -15.58 16.10 41.09
CA GLY A 283 -14.82 16.27 42.33
C GLY A 283 -14.00 15.05 42.77
N SER A 284 -14.13 13.89 42.10
CA SER A 284 -13.26 12.74 42.36
C SER A 284 -11.86 12.96 41.83
N SER A 285 -10.90 12.20 42.37
CA SER A 285 -9.50 12.27 41.96
C SER A 285 -9.14 11.20 40.92
N VAL A 286 -8.45 11.62 39.86
CA VAL A 286 -7.90 10.73 38.83
C VAL A 286 -6.38 10.92 38.76
N MET A 287 -5.65 9.83 38.94
CA MET A 287 -4.22 9.78 38.70
C MET A 287 -3.97 9.56 37.20
N ILE A 288 -3.26 10.47 36.54
CA ILE A 288 -2.82 10.33 35.15
C ILE A 288 -1.33 9.98 35.15
N GLU A 289 -0.96 8.98 34.37
CA GLU A 289 0.40 8.44 34.28
C GLU A 289 0.84 8.42 32.82
N PHE A 290 1.99 9.02 32.52
CA PHE A 290 2.58 9.11 31.20
C PHE A 290 3.99 8.52 31.21
N MET A 291 4.19 7.48 30.40
CA MET A 291 5.51 6.88 30.18
C MET A 291 6.14 7.50 28.95
N ALA A 292 7.30 8.13 29.11
CA ALA A 292 7.98 8.89 28.07
C ALA A 292 9.46 8.48 27.92
N PRO A 293 9.75 7.32 27.31
CA PRO A 293 11.11 6.80 27.22
C PRO A 293 12.04 7.72 26.42
N SER A 294 13.19 8.05 27.01
CA SER A 294 14.22 8.92 26.40
C SER A 294 15.31 8.11 25.68
N PRO A 295 15.86 8.58 24.55
CA PRO A 295 16.97 7.90 23.86
C PRO A 295 18.19 7.69 24.78
N PRO A 296 18.91 6.54 24.69
CA PRO A 296 18.84 5.51 23.65
C PRO A 296 17.87 4.35 23.99
N SER A 297 17.03 4.47 25.02
CA SER A 297 16.20 3.37 25.56
C SER A 297 15.00 2.95 24.68
N LEU A 298 15.08 3.19 23.36
CA LEU A 298 14.06 3.05 22.30
C LEU A 298 13.37 1.67 22.14
N ARG A 299 13.49 0.79 23.13
CA ARG A 299 12.56 -0.33 23.36
C ARG A 299 11.22 0.10 23.96
N GLY A 300 11.10 1.29 24.54
CA GLY A 300 9.84 1.78 25.12
C GLY A 300 8.95 2.50 24.11
N MET A 301 7.68 2.08 23.98
CA MET A 301 6.63 2.93 23.38
C MET A 301 6.10 3.89 24.45
N ARG A 302 5.79 5.14 24.07
CA ARG A 302 5.03 6.03 24.95
C ARG A 302 3.69 5.40 25.30
N SER A 303 3.28 5.51 26.55
CA SER A 303 1.98 5.04 27.01
C SER A 303 1.34 6.04 27.95
N ILE A 304 0.01 6.00 28.01
CA ILE A 304 -0.81 6.84 28.87
C ILE A 304 -1.78 5.93 29.64
N SER A 305 -1.82 6.05 30.95
CA SER A 305 -2.80 5.41 31.82
C SER A 305 -3.46 6.45 32.72
N TRP A 306 -4.63 6.09 33.23
CA TRP A 306 -5.27 6.87 34.28
C TRP A 306 -6.11 5.97 35.17
N VAL A 307 -6.10 6.22 36.47
CA VAL A 307 -6.80 5.42 37.48
C VAL A 307 -7.57 6.36 38.41
N SER A 308 -8.89 6.16 38.51
CA SER A 308 -9.70 6.86 39.52
C SER A 308 -9.34 6.34 40.90
N ARG A 309 -8.95 7.22 41.81
CA ARG A 309 -8.84 6.88 43.23
C ARG A 309 -10.22 7.08 43.85
N LYS A 310 -10.73 6.03 44.50
CA LYS A 310 -11.84 6.17 45.43
C LYS A 310 -11.24 6.61 46.76
N ASP A 311 -11.80 7.64 47.35
CA ASP A 311 -11.51 7.98 48.74
C ASP A 311 -11.75 6.73 49.60
N GLU A 312 -10.74 6.35 50.39
CA GLU A 312 -10.88 5.35 51.46
C GLU A 312 -11.78 5.88 52.59
#